data_AF-A0A8K0KNH7-F1
#
_entry.id   AF-A0A8K0KNH7-F1
#
_cell.length_a   1.000
_cell.length_b   1.000
_cell.length_c   1.000
_cell.angle_alpha   90.00
_cell.angle_beta   90.00
_cell.angle_gamma   90.00
#
_symmetry.space_group_name_H-M   'P 1'
#
loop_
_entity.id
_entity.type
_entity.pdbx_description
1 polymer ?
#
loop_
_entity_poly.entity_id
_entity_poly.type
_entity_poly.pdbx_seq_one_letter_code
_entity_poly.pdbx_strand_id
1 'polypeptide(L)'
;MQHFDVMFSFVVHFKETEPHLLSKHWEFLNSAYSQLVSSLSVILEDDGVNETLKEGEERNIGSTLDTETRMRSLTTLRMLTYIYSQTFLNFEDQLAKKNLMAPPENKKGRKKGRNALGSIDEDDDVNYNGKRQEILSQFYSLLQLPINRLWDPPVAEEEFINLIANSCYKIIEDPEASTARLRHIRESIFQVLGTLIKRHNHGLSCSIKIVQLLKLYEHTSITLAQGLKTFAGSSLGCRSMVREVLREISEADPGEFSADTSGTRAICQFLIELSVGLPSLMQASISLLLPLLDFE
;
A
#
# COMPACT_ATOMS: atom_id res chain seq x y z
N MET A 1 -8.39 -12.75 21.61
CA MET A 1 -6.99 -13.09 21.97
C MET A 1 -6.75 -14.58 22.15
N GLN A 2 -7.66 -15.37 22.74
CA GLN A 2 -7.45 -16.80 23.03
C GLN A 2 -7.10 -17.71 21.84
N HIS A 3 -7.38 -17.28 20.60
CA HIS A 3 -7.06 -18.04 19.38
C HIS A 3 -5.93 -17.42 18.54
N PHE A 4 -5.23 -16.41 19.07
CA PHE A 4 -4.17 -15.74 18.32
C PHE A 4 -3.06 -16.72 17.94
N ASP A 5 -2.62 -17.57 18.86
CA ASP A 5 -1.53 -18.52 18.61
C ASP A 5 -1.86 -19.51 17.47
N VAL A 6 -3.13 -19.93 17.38
CA VAL A 6 -3.60 -20.79 16.29
C VAL A 6 -3.52 -20.04 14.96
N MET A 7 -3.99 -18.80 14.92
CA MET A 7 -3.95 -17.98 13.70
C MET A 7 -2.54 -17.59 13.30
N PHE A 8 -1.67 -17.34 14.27
CA PHE A 8 -0.26 -17.05 14.05
C PHE A 8 0.51 -18.30 13.56
N SER A 9 0.13 -19.50 14.02
CA SER A 9 0.71 -20.76 13.53
C SER A 9 0.56 -20.92 12.01
N PHE A 10 -0.56 -20.50 11.42
CA PHE A 10 -0.73 -20.49 9.96
C PHE A 10 0.27 -19.58 9.25
N VAL A 11 0.66 -18.45 9.86
CA VAL A 11 1.70 -17.55 9.32
C VAL A 11 3.06 -18.23 9.38
N VAL A 12 3.40 -18.86 10.51
CA VAL A 12 4.69 -19.52 10.73
C VAL A 12 4.86 -20.73 9.81
N HIS A 13 3.84 -21.58 9.72
CA HIS A 13 3.85 -22.82 8.95
C HIS A 13 3.20 -22.66 7.57
N PHE A 14 3.14 -21.43 7.02
CA PHE A 14 2.43 -21.12 5.79
C PHE A 14 2.85 -22.03 4.62
N LYS A 15 4.15 -22.28 4.45
CA LYS A 15 4.70 -23.10 3.35
C LYS A 15 4.38 -24.59 3.50
N GLU A 16 4.15 -25.05 4.73
CA GLU A 16 3.88 -26.46 5.07
C GLU A 16 2.38 -26.75 5.09
N THR A 17 1.55 -25.70 5.11
CA THR A 17 0.09 -25.81 5.22
C THR A 17 -0.54 -26.05 3.85
N GLU A 18 -1.54 -26.92 3.81
CA GLU A 18 -2.26 -27.24 2.57
C GLU A 18 -3.00 -26.01 2.01
N PRO A 19 -2.99 -25.78 0.66
CA PRO A 19 -3.57 -24.58 0.05
C PRO A 19 -5.04 -24.31 0.40
N HIS A 20 -5.83 -25.38 0.51
CA HIS A 20 -7.25 -25.25 0.86
C HIS A 20 -7.47 -24.75 2.30
N LEU A 21 -6.57 -25.11 3.24
CA LEU A 21 -6.60 -24.61 4.61
C LEU A 21 -6.17 -23.15 4.65
N LEU A 22 -5.17 -22.76 3.84
CA LEU A 22 -4.75 -21.36 3.71
C LEU A 22 -5.87 -20.49 3.14
N SER A 23 -6.63 -20.98 2.16
CA SER A 23 -7.81 -20.28 1.64
C SER A 23 -8.89 -20.09 2.70
N LYS A 24 -9.23 -21.13 3.48
CA LYS A 24 -10.17 -21.00 4.60
C LYS A 24 -9.68 -20.05 5.69
N HIS A 25 -8.38 -20.13 6.01
CA HIS A 25 -7.75 -19.23 6.98
C HIS A 25 -7.84 -17.77 6.52
N TRP A 26 -7.62 -17.50 5.23
CA TRP A 26 -7.79 -16.18 4.65
C TRP A 26 -9.24 -15.67 4.74
N GLU A 27 -10.23 -16.48 4.35
CA GLU A 27 -11.64 -16.13 4.44
C GLU A 27 -12.04 -15.78 5.88
N PHE A 28 -11.59 -16.58 6.84
CA PHE A 28 -11.79 -16.32 8.26
C PHE A 28 -11.15 -15.01 8.70
N LEU A 29 -9.90 -14.75 8.30
CA LEU A 29 -9.20 -13.49 8.62
C LEU A 29 -9.93 -12.28 8.02
N ASN A 30 -10.38 -12.37 6.76
CA ASN A 30 -11.10 -11.29 6.10
C ASN A 30 -12.44 -10.99 6.81
N SER A 31 -13.17 -12.04 7.24
CA SER A 31 -14.39 -11.88 8.04
C SER A 31 -14.10 -11.27 9.43
N ALA A 32 -13.07 -11.75 10.12
CA ALA A 32 -12.65 -11.21 11.41
C ALA A 32 -12.22 -9.74 11.31
N TYR A 33 -11.50 -9.38 10.25
CA TYR A 33 -11.07 -8.00 10.00
C TYR A 33 -12.26 -7.09 9.69
N SER A 34 -13.22 -7.57 8.90
CA SER A 34 -14.48 -6.85 8.64
C SER A 34 -15.23 -6.56 9.95
N GLN A 35 -15.36 -7.56 10.83
CA GLN A 35 -16.01 -7.41 12.13
C GLN A 35 -15.25 -6.43 13.04
N LEU A 36 -13.92 -6.47 13.01
CA LEU A 36 -13.08 -5.51 13.73
C LEU A 36 -13.34 -4.08 13.26
N VAL A 37 -13.30 -3.82 11.95
CA VAL A 37 -13.56 -2.49 11.37
C VAL A 37 -14.96 -2.00 11.76
N SER A 38 -15.98 -2.84 11.63
CA SER A 38 -17.35 -2.48 12.03
C SER A 38 -17.45 -2.16 13.53
N SER A 39 -16.80 -2.96 14.38
CA SER A 39 -16.79 -2.74 15.83
C SER A 39 -16.07 -1.44 16.18
N LEU A 40 -14.94 -1.16 15.53
CA LEU A 40 -14.20 0.09 15.71
C LEU A 40 -14.99 1.30 15.22
N SER A 41 -15.77 1.18 14.14
CA SER A 41 -16.65 2.27 13.67
C SER A 41 -17.61 2.69 14.78
N VAL A 42 -18.31 1.72 15.39
CA VAL A 42 -19.25 1.99 16.50
C VAL A 42 -18.54 2.62 17.70
N ILE A 43 -17.42 2.03 18.12
CA ILE A 43 -16.65 2.50 19.28
C ILE A 43 -16.13 3.93 19.07
N LEU A 44 -15.69 4.28 17.85
CA LEU A 44 -15.13 5.58 17.54
C LEU A 44 -16.19 6.63 17.16
N GLU A 45 -17.38 6.22 16.71
CA GLU A 45 -18.53 7.10 16.46
C GLU A 45 -19.17 7.59 17.77
N ASP A 46 -19.36 6.70 18.74
CA ASP A 46 -19.93 7.04 20.06
C ASP A 46 -19.08 8.07 20.82
N ASP A 47 -17.75 8.05 20.61
CA ASP A 47 -16.80 9.00 21.20
C ASP A 47 -16.89 10.41 20.55
N GLY A 48 -17.25 10.49 19.26
CA GLY A 48 -17.35 11.76 18.52
C GLY A 48 -18.59 12.60 18.87
N VAL A 49 -19.68 11.98 19.33
CA VAL A 49 -20.91 12.70 19.73
C VAL A 49 -20.71 13.46 21.05
N ASN A 50 -19.89 12.92 21.96
CA ASN A 50 -19.61 13.52 23.27
C ASN A 50 -18.67 14.73 23.22
N GLU A 51 -17.95 14.97 22.12
CA GLU A 51 -17.09 16.15 21.94
C GLU A 51 -17.88 17.45 21.66
N THR A 52 -19.17 17.37 21.32
CA THR A 52 -19.97 18.55 20.93
C THR A 52 -20.49 19.41 22.10
N LEU A 53 -20.14 19.08 23.34
CA LEU A 53 -20.63 19.78 24.53
C LEU A 53 -19.50 19.99 25.54
N LYS A 54 -18.73 21.07 25.39
CA LYS A 54 -18.17 21.93 26.47
C LYS A 54 -17.18 22.94 25.91
N GLU A 55 -17.66 24.16 25.65
CA GLU A 55 -16.78 25.32 25.50
C GLU A 55 -16.21 25.68 26.89
N GLY A 56 -14.89 25.55 27.09
CA GLY A 56 -14.22 26.21 28.22
C GLY A 56 -13.14 25.43 29.00
N GLU A 57 -12.92 24.15 28.75
CA GLU A 57 -11.86 23.38 29.45
C GLU A 57 -10.65 23.12 28.54
N GLU A 58 -9.45 23.20 29.12
CA GLU A 58 -8.17 22.96 28.44
C GLU A 58 -8.23 21.68 27.62
N ARG A 59 -7.78 21.78 26.36
CA ARG A 59 -7.86 20.73 25.33
C ARG A 59 -7.09 19.47 25.75
N ASN A 60 -7.69 18.65 26.58
CA ASN A 60 -7.24 17.30 26.79
C ASN A 60 -7.72 16.49 25.58
N ILE A 61 -6.86 16.33 24.58
CA ILE A 61 -7.09 15.51 23.37
C ILE A 61 -6.98 14.02 23.75
N GLY A 62 -7.60 13.63 24.87
CA GLY A 62 -7.73 12.26 25.32
C GLY A 62 -9.09 11.75 24.89
N SER A 63 -9.12 10.63 24.18
CA SER A 63 -10.36 9.92 23.84
C SER A 63 -11.22 9.74 25.10
N THR A 64 -12.52 10.06 25.04
CA THR A 64 -13.47 9.79 26.15
C THR A 64 -13.76 8.30 26.33
N LEU A 65 -13.25 7.48 25.40
CA LEU A 65 -13.17 6.02 25.49
C LEU A 65 -12.56 5.56 26.81
N ASP A 66 -13.29 4.67 27.47
CA ASP A 66 -12.80 3.92 28.62
C ASP A 66 -11.42 3.30 28.30
N THR A 67 -10.49 3.46 29.25
CA THR A 67 -9.08 3.10 29.05
C THR A 67 -8.92 1.61 28.77
N GLU A 68 -9.69 0.75 29.44
CA GLU A 68 -9.64 -0.70 29.23
C GLU A 68 -10.13 -1.05 27.81
N THR A 69 -11.23 -0.45 27.40
CA THR A 69 -11.82 -0.64 26.06
C THR A 69 -10.88 -0.17 24.96
N ARG A 70 -10.26 1.01 25.13
CA ARG A 70 -9.27 1.55 24.19
C ARG A 70 -8.07 0.63 24.05
N MET A 71 -7.48 0.19 25.17
CA MET A 71 -6.31 -0.70 25.15
C MET A 71 -6.65 -2.06 24.51
N ARG A 72 -7.82 -2.63 24.81
CA ARG A 72 -8.29 -3.89 24.23
C ARG A 72 -8.50 -3.77 22.72
N SER A 73 -9.13 -2.70 22.26
CA SER A 73 -9.36 -2.40 20.84
C SER A 73 -8.03 -2.19 20.11
N LEU A 74 -7.11 -1.40 20.66
CA LEU A 74 -5.78 -1.17 20.08
C LEU A 74 -4.99 -2.47 19.95
N THR A 75 -4.98 -3.29 21.01
CA THR A 75 -4.26 -4.56 21.02
C THR A 75 -4.83 -5.51 19.96
N THR A 76 -6.16 -5.59 19.87
CA THR A 76 -6.85 -6.43 18.88
C THR A 76 -6.55 -5.95 17.46
N LEU A 77 -6.58 -4.63 17.23
CA LEU A 77 -6.26 -4.01 15.96
C LEU A 77 -4.84 -4.35 15.51
N ARG A 78 -3.84 -4.15 16.39
CA ARG A 78 -2.44 -4.48 16.10
C ARG A 78 -2.26 -5.96 15.74
N MET A 79 -2.77 -6.85 16.59
CA MET A 79 -2.61 -8.29 16.42
C MET A 79 -3.26 -8.80 15.13
N LEU A 80 -4.49 -8.37 14.85
CA LEU A 80 -5.22 -8.82 13.67
C LEU A 80 -4.65 -8.22 12.38
N THR A 81 -4.27 -6.93 12.39
CA THR A 81 -3.61 -6.28 11.25
C THR A 81 -2.28 -6.93 10.94
N TYR A 82 -1.51 -7.29 11.96
CA TYR A 82 -0.26 -8.00 11.78
C TYR A 82 -0.48 -9.35 11.09
N ILE A 83 -1.33 -10.24 11.65
CA ILE A 83 -1.59 -11.55 11.03
C ILE A 83 -2.16 -11.39 9.62
N TYR A 84 -3.13 -10.50 9.42
CA TYR A 84 -3.76 -10.31 8.12
C TYR A 84 -2.76 -9.83 7.06
N SER A 85 -1.90 -8.87 7.40
CA SER A 85 -0.83 -8.39 6.53
C SER A 85 0.20 -9.48 6.25
N GLN A 86 0.65 -10.20 7.27
CA GLN A 86 1.69 -11.25 7.10
C GLN A 86 1.19 -12.43 6.27
N THR A 87 -0.04 -12.90 6.51
CA THR A 87 -0.67 -13.93 5.68
C THR A 87 -0.77 -13.47 4.22
N PHE A 88 -1.15 -12.21 3.98
CA PHE A 88 -1.18 -11.64 2.64
C PHE A 88 0.21 -11.59 1.99
N LEU A 89 1.22 -11.10 2.70
CA LEU A 89 2.59 -11.03 2.19
C LEU A 89 3.13 -12.43 1.83
N ASN A 90 2.80 -13.45 2.62
CA ASN A 90 3.14 -14.84 2.30
C ASN A 90 2.49 -15.34 1.01
N PHE A 91 1.23 -14.98 0.74
CA PHE A 91 0.57 -15.26 -0.54
C PHE A 91 1.29 -14.55 -1.70
N GLU A 92 1.63 -13.27 -1.55
CA GLU A 92 2.35 -12.51 -2.58
C GLU A 92 3.75 -13.08 -2.85
N ASP A 93 4.47 -13.53 -1.81
CA ASP A 93 5.76 -14.21 -1.96
C ASP A 93 5.63 -15.56 -2.69
N GLN A 94 4.53 -16.29 -2.46
CA GLN A 94 4.23 -17.52 -3.19
C GLN A 94 3.96 -17.23 -4.67
N LEU A 95 3.17 -16.20 -4.97
CA LEU A 95 2.89 -15.74 -6.33
C LEU A 95 4.17 -15.30 -7.05
N ALA A 96 5.00 -14.49 -6.39
CA ALA A 96 6.28 -14.03 -6.96
C ALA A 96 7.19 -15.21 -7.34
N LYS A 97 7.29 -16.22 -6.46
CA LYS A 97 8.06 -17.44 -6.76
C LYS A 97 7.47 -18.23 -7.92
N LYS A 98 6.14 -18.35 -7.98
CA LYS A 98 5.46 -19.01 -9.09
C LYS A 98 5.77 -18.31 -10.42
N ASN A 99 5.71 -16.99 -10.45
CA ASN A 99 6.01 -16.19 -11.65
C ASN A 99 7.49 -16.32 -12.08
N LEU A 100 8.43 -16.46 -11.14
CA LEU A 100 9.84 -16.69 -11.43
C LEU A 100 10.12 -18.10 -11.99
N MET A 101 9.31 -19.10 -11.60
CA MET A 101 9.46 -20.50 -12.04
C MET A 101 8.72 -20.80 -13.35
N ALA A 102 7.86 -19.91 -13.83
CA ALA A 102 7.16 -20.08 -15.10
C ALA A 102 8.14 -19.98 -16.28
N PRO A 103 8.07 -20.90 -17.27
CA PRO A 103 8.94 -20.83 -18.44
C PRO A 103 8.69 -19.53 -19.22
N PRO A 104 9.74 -18.88 -19.76
CA PRO A 104 9.58 -17.64 -20.50
C PRO A 104 8.68 -17.88 -21.70
N GLU A 105 7.51 -17.23 -21.72
CA GLU A 105 6.62 -17.30 -22.87
C GLU A 105 7.36 -16.79 -24.11
N ASN A 106 7.60 -17.69 -25.06
CA ASN A 106 8.18 -17.36 -26.35
C ASN A 106 7.30 -16.34 -27.08
N LYS A 107 7.67 -15.07 -27.00
CA LYS A 107 7.19 -14.01 -27.90
C LYS A 107 7.67 -14.29 -29.33
N LYS A 108 7.01 -15.21 -30.04
CA LYS A 108 7.11 -15.32 -31.50
C LYS A 108 5.89 -16.02 -32.11
N GLY A 109 4.90 -15.20 -32.46
CA GLY A 109 4.12 -15.36 -33.68
C GLY A 109 2.81 -16.13 -33.61
N ARG A 110 1.68 -15.41 -33.53
CA ARG A 110 0.57 -15.54 -34.50
C ARG A 110 -0.49 -14.44 -34.30
N LYS A 111 -0.51 -13.46 -35.19
CA LYS A 111 -1.75 -12.74 -35.53
C LYS A 111 -2.60 -13.67 -36.39
N LYS A 112 -3.70 -14.22 -35.87
CA LYS A 112 -4.93 -14.47 -36.64
C LYS A 112 -6.12 -14.74 -35.73
N GLY A 113 -6.99 -13.74 -35.65
CA GLY A 113 -8.43 -13.79 -35.35
C GLY A 113 -8.94 -14.77 -34.31
N ARG A 114 -9.34 -14.23 -33.15
CA ARG A 114 -10.57 -14.63 -32.46
C ARG A 114 -11.09 -13.45 -31.65
N ASN A 115 -12.14 -12.82 -32.16
CA ASN A 115 -13.08 -12.09 -31.32
C ASN A 115 -13.73 -13.13 -30.42
N ALA A 116 -13.36 -13.16 -29.14
CA ALA A 116 -14.16 -13.74 -28.08
C ALA A 116 -13.65 -13.15 -26.75
N LEU A 117 -14.53 -12.36 -26.13
CA LEU A 117 -14.68 -12.30 -24.68
C LEU A 117 -14.32 -13.66 -24.05
N GLY A 118 -13.43 -13.66 -23.04
CA GLY A 118 -13.10 -14.87 -22.28
C GLY A 118 -11.75 -15.47 -22.61
N SER A 119 -10.70 -14.87 -22.05
CA SER A 119 -9.54 -15.61 -21.52
C SER A 119 -9.22 -15.00 -20.17
N ILE A 120 -10.16 -15.19 -19.25
CA ILE A 120 -9.79 -15.32 -17.84
C ILE A 120 -9.14 -16.69 -17.82
N ASP A 121 -7.82 -16.76 -17.69
CA ASP A 121 -7.16 -18.01 -17.31
C ASP A 121 -7.80 -18.46 -16.00
N GLU A 122 -8.66 -19.45 -16.11
CA GLU A 122 -9.60 -19.98 -15.12
C GLU A 122 -8.96 -21.10 -14.28
N ASP A 123 -7.63 -21.11 -14.13
CA ASP A 123 -6.94 -22.24 -13.49
C ASP A 123 -5.75 -21.82 -12.62
N ASP A 124 -5.96 -20.82 -11.76
CA ASP A 124 -5.08 -20.56 -10.61
C ASP A 124 -5.87 -20.80 -9.32
N ASP A 125 -5.63 -21.97 -8.71
CA ASP A 125 -6.17 -22.52 -7.44
C ASP A 125 -6.05 -21.56 -6.21
N VAL A 126 -5.53 -20.35 -6.40
CA VAL A 126 -5.52 -19.27 -5.42
C VAL A 126 -5.91 -17.97 -6.13
N ASN A 127 -7.11 -17.45 -5.83
CA ASN A 127 -7.58 -16.15 -6.33
C ASN A 127 -6.77 -14.98 -5.72
N TYR A 128 -5.52 -14.77 -6.15
CA TYR A 128 -4.62 -13.72 -5.62
C TYR A 128 -5.19 -12.32 -5.83
N ASN A 129 -5.74 -12.02 -7.00
CA ASN A 129 -6.32 -10.71 -7.30
C ASN A 129 -7.55 -10.41 -6.41
N GLY A 130 -8.37 -11.42 -6.11
CA GLY A 130 -9.44 -11.29 -5.11
C GLY A 130 -8.88 -10.92 -3.74
N LYS A 131 -7.86 -11.64 -3.27
CA LYS A 131 -7.20 -11.37 -1.98
C LYS A 131 -6.60 -9.96 -1.91
N ARG A 132 -5.93 -9.51 -2.99
CA ARG A 132 -5.43 -8.13 -3.15
C ARG A 132 -6.54 -7.10 -2.99
N GLN A 133 -7.67 -7.30 -3.68
CA GLN A 133 -8.78 -6.36 -3.59
C GLN A 133 -9.43 -6.35 -2.19
N GLU A 134 -9.58 -7.52 -1.56
CA GLU A 134 -10.12 -7.65 -0.21
C GLU A 134 -9.26 -6.88 0.79
N ILE A 135 -7.95 -7.13 0.85
CA ILE A 135 -7.08 -6.46 1.84
C ILE A 135 -7.03 -4.94 1.63
N LEU A 136 -6.96 -4.47 0.38
CA LEU A 136 -6.97 -3.05 0.06
C LEU A 136 -8.28 -2.38 0.48
N SER A 137 -9.41 -3.06 0.28
CA SER A 137 -10.72 -2.55 0.69
C SER A 137 -10.86 -2.48 2.22
N GLN A 138 -10.36 -3.50 2.93
CA GLN A 138 -10.35 -3.52 4.40
C GLN A 138 -9.46 -2.44 4.99
N PHE A 139 -8.24 -2.28 4.45
CA PHE A 139 -7.32 -1.23 4.88
C PHE A 139 -7.87 0.15 4.58
N TYR A 140 -8.43 0.38 3.40
CA TYR A 140 -9.05 1.66 3.07
C TYR A 140 -10.18 1.99 4.05
N SER A 141 -11.05 1.01 4.35
CA SER A 141 -12.18 1.18 5.29
C SER A 141 -11.70 1.49 6.71
N LEU A 142 -10.69 0.76 7.20
CA LEU A 142 -10.07 1.05 8.50
C LEU A 142 -9.52 2.47 8.56
N LEU A 143 -8.79 2.89 7.52
CA LEU A 143 -8.16 4.21 7.47
C LEU A 143 -9.15 5.37 7.28
N GLN A 144 -10.43 5.09 7.00
CA GLN A 144 -11.46 6.13 7.06
C GLN A 144 -11.83 6.47 8.51
N LEU A 145 -11.71 5.53 9.43
CA LEU A 145 -11.99 5.74 10.85
C LEU A 145 -10.91 6.62 11.51
N PRO A 146 -11.22 7.39 12.57
CA PRO A 146 -10.24 8.16 13.34
C PRO A 146 -9.43 7.26 14.28
N ILE A 147 -8.79 6.22 13.72
CA ILE A 147 -8.12 5.16 14.48
C ILE A 147 -7.01 5.68 15.39
N ASN A 148 -6.43 6.83 15.08
CA ASN A 148 -5.37 7.46 15.87
C ASN A 148 -5.82 7.76 17.32
N ARG A 149 -7.12 7.91 17.57
CA ARG A 149 -7.70 8.04 18.93
C ARG A 149 -7.48 6.81 19.82
N LEU A 150 -7.14 5.66 19.25
CA LEU A 150 -6.82 4.46 20.02
C LEU A 150 -5.44 4.57 20.70
N TRP A 151 -4.53 5.40 20.18
CA TRP A 151 -3.21 5.62 20.74
C TRP A 151 -3.21 6.75 21.77
N ASP A 152 -2.23 6.72 22.67
CA ASP A 152 -1.97 7.79 23.63
C ASP A 152 -0.44 8.04 23.69
N PRO A 153 0.07 9.16 23.14
CA PRO A 153 -0.66 10.24 22.45
C PRO A 153 -1.38 9.76 21.17
N PRO A 154 -2.37 10.50 20.62
CA PRO A 154 -3.25 10.06 19.52
C PRO A 154 -2.56 10.08 18.14
N VAL A 155 -1.43 9.40 18.05
CA VAL A 155 -0.57 9.23 16.89
C VAL A 155 -0.30 7.73 16.76
N ALA A 156 -0.69 7.16 15.63
CA ALA A 156 -0.41 5.75 15.36
C ALA A 156 1.09 5.52 15.21
N GLU A 157 1.58 4.43 15.77
CA GLU A 157 2.98 4.01 15.65
C GLU A 157 3.36 3.74 14.20
N GLU A 158 4.60 4.07 13.85
CA GLU A 158 5.10 3.92 12.48
C GLU A 158 5.10 2.45 12.04
N GLU A 159 5.42 1.51 12.93
CA GLU A 159 5.42 0.08 12.65
C GLU A 159 4.04 -0.41 12.22
N PHE A 160 2.97 0.10 12.85
CA PHE A 160 1.60 -0.24 12.47
C PHE A 160 1.24 0.29 11.08
N ILE A 161 1.61 1.54 10.79
CA ILE A 161 1.41 2.16 9.48
C ILE A 161 2.19 1.42 8.39
N ASN A 162 3.43 1.02 8.70
CA ASN A 162 4.29 0.28 7.80
C ASN A 162 3.75 -1.12 7.47
N LEU A 163 3.02 -1.79 8.36
CA LEU A 163 2.34 -3.06 8.01
C LEU A 163 1.39 -2.89 6.83
N ILE A 164 0.53 -1.87 6.89
CA ILE A 164 -0.46 -1.55 5.85
C ILE A 164 0.25 -1.11 4.56
N ALA A 165 1.22 -0.21 4.68
CA ALA A 165 1.96 0.31 3.53
C ALA A 165 2.75 -0.79 2.82
N ASN A 166 3.38 -1.71 3.55
CA ASN A 166 4.17 -2.79 2.98
C ASN A 166 3.32 -3.76 2.15
N SER A 167 2.07 -4.05 2.55
CA SER A 167 1.16 -4.83 1.70
C SER A 167 0.90 -4.12 0.37
N CYS A 168 0.75 -2.79 0.37
CA CYS A 168 0.56 -2.02 -0.85
C CYS A 168 1.81 -2.05 -1.74
N TYR A 169 2.99 -1.83 -1.16
CA TYR A 169 4.25 -1.86 -1.91
C TYR A 169 4.53 -3.24 -2.49
N LYS A 170 4.22 -4.30 -1.75
CA LYS A 170 4.41 -5.67 -2.22
C LYS A 170 3.64 -5.97 -3.50
N ILE A 171 2.41 -5.46 -3.62
CA ILE A 171 1.63 -5.60 -4.86
C ILE A 171 2.27 -4.83 -6.01
N ILE A 172 2.87 -3.66 -5.75
CA ILE A 172 3.54 -2.84 -6.79
C ILE A 172 4.80 -3.56 -7.33
N GLU A 173 5.47 -4.38 -6.53
CA GLU A 173 6.64 -5.17 -6.95
C GLU A 173 6.29 -6.15 -8.07
N ASP A 174 5.04 -6.63 -8.15
CA ASP A 174 4.57 -7.53 -9.21
C ASP A 174 4.47 -6.79 -10.56
N PRO A 175 5.18 -7.23 -11.62
CA PRO A 175 5.06 -6.68 -12.97
C PRO A 175 3.62 -6.64 -13.49
N GLU A 176 2.78 -7.60 -13.11
CA GLU A 176 1.38 -7.63 -13.55
C GLU A 176 0.56 -6.44 -13.03
N ALA A 177 0.97 -5.82 -11.90
CA ALA A 177 0.30 -4.64 -11.34
C ALA A 177 0.34 -3.43 -12.30
N SER A 178 1.29 -3.40 -13.23
CA SER A 178 1.38 -2.37 -14.28
C SER A 178 0.37 -2.58 -15.43
N THR A 179 -0.23 -3.76 -15.54
CA THR A 179 -1.14 -4.09 -16.64
C THR A 179 -2.48 -3.36 -16.54
N ALA A 180 -3.19 -3.27 -17.67
CA ALA A 180 -4.52 -2.67 -17.72
C ALA A 180 -5.57 -3.47 -16.92
N ARG A 181 -5.38 -4.80 -16.79
CA ARG A 181 -6.28 -5.71 -16.05
C ARG A 181 -6.36 -5.32 -14.57
N LEU A 182 -5.24 -4.92 -13.98
CA LEU A 182 -5.13 -4.59 -12.56
C LEU A 182 -5.25 -3.08 -12.27
N ARG A 183 -5.83 -2.30 -13.18
CA ARG A 183 -6.03 -0.86 -13.00
C ARG A 183 -6.81 -0.53 -11.72
N HIS A 184 -7.88 -1.24 -11.42
CA HIS A 184 -8.71 -1.02 -10.23
C HIS A 184 -7.96 -1.30 -8.93
N ILE A 185 -7.14 -2.36 -8.90
CA ILE A 185 -6.24 -2.68 -7.79
C ILE A 185 -5.22 -1.54 -7.61
N ARG A 186 -4.61 -1.08 -8.70
CA ARG A 186 -3.65 0.04 -8.67
C ARG A 186 -4.26 1.33 -8.14
N GLU A 187 -5.48 1.67 -8.57
CA GLU A 187 -6.22 2.81 -8.02
C GLU A 187 -6.45 2.64 -6.51
N SER A 188 -6.86 1.44 -6.07
CA SER A 188 -7.07 1.13 -4.64
C SER A 188 -5.78 1.24 -3.81
N ILE A 189 -4.64 0.75 -4.32
CA ILE A 189 -3.32 0.88 -3.69
C ILE A 189 -3.00 2.36 -3.41
N PHE A 190 -3.17 3.22 -4.41
CA PHE A 190 -2.83 4.64 -4.25
C PHE A 190 -3.87 5.41 -3.42
N GLN A 191 -5.11 4.95 -3.31
CA GLN A 191 -6.05 5.49 -2.32
C GLN A 191 -5.62 5.15 -0.88
N VAL A 192 -5.19 3.91 -0.63
CA VAL A 192 -4.69 3.50 0.69
C VAL A 192 -3.43 4.28 1.06
N LEU A 193 -2.39 4.24 0.21
CA LEU A 193 -1.14 4.98 0.45
C LEU A 193 -1.37 6.49 0.58
N GLY A 194 -2.25 7.06 -0.26
CA GLY A 194 -2.63 8.46 -0.18
C GLY A 194 -3.25 8.83 1.16
N THR A 195 -4.09 7.95 1.70
CA THR A 195 -4.72 8.14 3.02
C THR A 195 -3.67 8.06 4.14
N LEU A 196 -2.72 7.14 4.07
CA LEU A 196 -1.60 7.05 5.01
C LEU A 196 -0.74 8.32 5.01
N ILE A 197 -0.43 8.87 3.83
CA ILE A 197 0.32 10.12 3.70
C ILE A 197 -0.47 11.27 4.34
N LYS A 198 -1.76 11.38 4.02
CA LYS A 198 -2.61 12.50 4.43
C LYS A 198 -2.92 12.50 5.94
N ARG A 199 -3.11 11.34 6.54
CA ARG A 199 -3.66 11.20 7.91
C ARG A 199 -2.69 10.59 8.92
N HIS A 200 -1.64 9.90 8.46
CA HIS A 200 -0.79 9.08 9.32
C HIS A 200 0.72 9.34 9.11
N ASN A 201 1.08 10.53 8.61
CA ASN A 201 2.46 10.99 8.47
C ASN A 201 3.39 10.06 7.65
N HIS A 202 2.83 9.31 6.70
CA HIS A 202 3.60 8.36 5.87
C HIS A 202 4.34 9.01 4.67
N GLY A 203 4.44 10.35 4.64
CA GLY A 203 4.98 11.08 3.48
C GLY A 203 6.44 10.76 3.18
N LEU A 204 7.31 10.85 4.19
CA LEU A 204 8.75 10.60 4.05
C LEU A 204 9.03 9.12 3.73
N SER A 205 8.46 8.20 4.50
CA SER A 205 8.63 6.76 4.25
C SER A 205 8.11 6.37 2.86
N CYS A 206 7.04 7.02 2.38
CA CYS A 206 6.57 6.81 1.01
C CYS A 206 7.52 7.38 -0.06
N SER A 207 8.14 8.55 0.13
CA SER A 207 9.07 9.11 -0.87
C SER A 207 10.29 8.21 -1.04
N ILE A 208 10.88 7.78 0.08
CA ILE A 208 12.00 6.84 0.11
C ILE A 208 11.61 5.54 -0.62
N LYS A 209 10.45 4.95 -0.27
CA LYS A 209 10.03 3.68 -0.87
C LYS A 209 9.72 3.79 -2.36
N ILE A 210 9.17 4.92 -2.84
CA ILE A 210 8.96 5.17 -4.27
C ILE A 210 10.30 5.13 -5.01
N VAL A 211 11.31 5.84 -4.51
CA VAL A 211 12.64 5.87 -5.14
C VAL A 211 13.31 4.49 -5.10
N GLN A 212 13.20 3.76 -3.99
CA GLN A 212 13.67 2.38 -3.90
C GLN A 212 13.02 1.46 -4.95
N LEU A 213 11.70 1.55 -5.12
CA LEU A 213 10.97 0.74 -6.11
C LEU A 213 11.41 1.09 -7.55
N LEU A 214 11.63 2.36 -7.86
CA LEU A 214 12.15 2.79 -9.18
C LEU A 214 13.53 2.21 -9.44
N LYS A 215 14.41 2.19 -8.44
CA LYS A 215 15.75 1.61 -8.56
C LYS A 215 15.72 0.10 -8.75
N LEU A 216 14.83 -0.61 -8.07
CA LEU A 216 14.77 -2.06 -8.08
C LEU A 216 13.96 -2.65 -9.25
N TYR A 217 12.97 -1.93 -9.76
CA TYR A 217 11.96 -2.48 -10.65
C TYR A 217 11.60 -1.53 -11.80
N GLU A 218 12.17 -1.77 -12.98
CA GLU A 218 11.99 -0.91 -14.18
C GLU A 218 10.52 -0.71 -14.57
N HIS A 219 9.67 -1.74 -14.39
CA HIS A 219 8.24 -1.70 -14.73
C HIS A 219 7.43 -0.75 -13.85
N THR A 220 7.93 -0.34 -12.69
CA THR A 220 7.18 0.48 -11.72
C THR A 220 7.09 1.95 -12.13
N SER A 221 7.95 2.41 -13.05
CA SER A 221 8.06 3.81 -13.50
C SER A 221 6.72 4.46 -13.82
N ILE A 222 5.93 3.85 -14.70
CA ILE A 222 4.63 4.40 -15.13
C ILE A 222 3.60 4.31 -13.98
N THR A 223 3.59 3.18 -13.27
CA THR A 223 2.68 2.94 -12.14
C THR A 223 2.88 3.98 -11.03
N LEU A 224 4.12 4.23 -10.62
CA LEU A 224 4.45 5.19 -9.57
C LEU A 224 4.16 6.63 -10.02
N ALA A 225 4.41 6.98 -11.29
CA ALA A 225 4.05 8.29 -11.81
C ALA A 225 2.52 8.51 -11.79
N GLN A 226 1.72 7.48 -12.09
CA GLN A 226 0.26 7.51 -11.91
C GLN A 226 -0.14 7.62 -10.43
N GLY A 227 0.62 7.01 -9.53
CA GLY A 227 0.47 7.15 -8.08
C GLY A 227 0.61 8.59 -7.62
N LEU A 228 1.68 9.29 -8.01
CA LEU A 228 1.84 10.71 -7.67
C LEU A 228 0.75 11.60 -8.27
N LYS A 229 0.25 11.28 -9.48
CA LYS A 229 -0.92 11.97 -10.06
C LYS A 229 -2.16 11.79 -9.16
N THR A 230 -2.38 10.59 -8.65
CA THR A 230 -3.45 10.28 -7.71
C THR A 230 -3.27 11.07 -6.40
N PHE A 231 -2.06 11.08 -5.83
CA PHE A 231 -1.76 11.83 -4.60
C PHE A 231 -1.98 13.34 -4.75
N ALA A 232 -1.53 13.92 -5.87
CA ALA A 232 -1.66 15.35 -6.16
C ALA A 232 -3.10 15.76 -6.55
N GLY A 233 -3.94 14.81 -6.92
CA GLY A 233 -5.35 15.02 -7.28
C GLY A 233 -6.17 15.56 -6.11
N SER A 234 -7.30 16.21 -6.42
CA SER A 234 -8.08 16.97 -5.44
C SER A 234 -8.63 16.15 -4.27
N SER A 235 -8.87 14.84 -4.44
CA SER A 235 -9.39 13.98 -3.36
C SER A 235 -8.39 13.79 -2.22
N LEU A 236 -7.11 13.58 -2.56
CA LEU A 236 -6.04 13.38 -1.59
C LEU A 236 -5.34 14.69 -1.23
N GLY A 237 -5.04 15.54 -2.22
CA GLY A 237 -4.46 16.87 -2.02
C GLY A 237 -2.99 16.87 -1.60
N CYS A 238 -2.31 15.73 -1.66
CA CYS A 238 -0.92 15.53 -1.25
C CYS A 238 0.08 16.02 -2.32
N ARG A 239 -0.08 17.26 -2.79
CA ARG A 239 0.72 17.85 -3.89
C ARG A 239 2.22 17.96 -3.57
N SER A 240 2.56 18.13 -2.30
CA SER A 240 3.94 18.19 -1.82
C SER A 240 4.72 16.90 -2.08
N MET A 241 4.04 15.76 -2.24
CA MET A 241 4.68 14.47 -2.51
C MET A 241 5.52 14.46 -3.78
N VAL A 242 5.14 15.24 -4.81
CA VAL A 242 5.96 15.37 -6.01
C VAL A 242 7.32 15.93 -5.64
N ARG A 243 7.34 17.02 -4.86
CA ARG A 243 8.58 17.68 -4.43
C ARG A 243 9.43 16.77 -3.53
N GLU A 244 8.82 16.06 -2.60
CA GLU A 244 9.54 15.13 -1.71
C GLU A 244 10.16 13.97 -2.47
N VAL A 245 9.47 13.40 -3.46
CA VAL A 245 10.05 12.35 -4.31
C VAL A 245 11.19 12.90 -5.18
N LEU A 246 11.05 14.08 -5.78
CA LEU A 246 12.14 14.66 -6.57
C LEU A 246 13.37 14.99 -5.72
N ARG A 247 13.16 15.45 -4.48
CA ARG A 247 14.24 15.65 -3.51
C ARG A 247 14.95 14.32 -3.22
N GLU A 248 14.20 13.26 -2.92
CA GLU A 248 14.76 11.94 -2.66
C GLU A 248 15.57 11.40 -3.86
N ILE A 249 15.10 11.64 -5.09
CA ILE A 249 15.85 11.29 -6.31
C ILE A 249 17.14 12.10 -6.41
N SER A 250 17.10 13.41 -6.10
CA SER A 250 18.28 14.29 -6.18
C SER A 250 19.33 14.00 -5.11
N GLU A 251 18.91 13.47 -3.95
CA GLU A 251 19.78 13.13 -2.83
C GLU A 251 20.32 11.69 -2.95
N ALA A 252 19.82 10.88 -3.88
CA ALA A 252 20.37 9.57 -4.19
C ALA A 252 21.83 9.69 -4.67
N ASP A 253 22.68 8.76 -4.22
CA ASP A 253 24.12 8.78 -4.52
C ASP A 253 24.36 8.76 -6.05
N PRO A 254 25.06 9.76 -6.61
CA PRO A 254 25.42 9.82 -8.02
C PRO A 254 26.12 8.57 -8.56
N GLY A 255 26.88 7.87 -7.71
CA GLY A 255 27.53 6.61 -8.05
C GLY A 255 26.55 5.51 -8.45
N GLU A 256 25.34 5.50 -7.88
CA GLU A 256 24.29 4.52 -8.19
C GLU A 256 23.77 4.66 -9.62
N PHE A 257 23.71 5.90 -10.14
CA PHE A 257 23.24 6.16 -11.51
C PHE A 257 24.26 5.71 -12.57
N SER A 258 25.55 5.72 -12.23
CA SER A 258 26.63 5.26 -13.13
C SER A 258 26.76 3.73 -13.20
N ALA A 259 26.35 3.02 -12.15
CA ALA A 259 26.49 1.58 -12.02
C ALA A 259 25.24 0.80 -12.48
N ASP A 260 24.03 1.35 -12.30
CA ASP A 260 22.77 0.68 -12.65
C ASP A 260 22.04 1.38 -13.82
N THR A 261 22.20 0.81 -15.02
CA THR A 261 21.52 1.32 -16.22
C THR A 261 20.01 1.08 -16.23
N SER A 262 19.49 0.15 -15.42
CA SER A 262 18.06 -0.19 -15.39
C SER A 262 17.29 0.74 -14.45
N GLY A 263 17.76 0.92 -13.21
CA GLY A 263 17.21 1.89 -12.26
C GLY A 263 17.25 3.33 -12.79
N THR A 264 18.36 3.72 -13.42
CA THR A 264 18.48 5.05 -14.06
C THR A 264 17.44 5.24 -15.17
N ARG A 265 17.23 4.22 -16.02
CA ARG A 265 16.21 4.29 -17.08
C ARG A 265 14.80 4.40 -16.50
N ALA A 266 14.52 3.67 -15.43
CA ALA A 266 13.24 3.72 -14.73
C ALA A 266 12.95 5.12 -14.17
N ILE A 267 13.95 5.73 -13.51
CA ILE A 267 13.86 7.10 -12.99
C ILE A 267 13.65 8.10 -14.13
N CYS A 268 14.41 8.01 -15.22
CA CYS A 268 14.21 8.88 -16.39
C CYS A 268 12.80 8.77 -16.96
N GLN A 269 12.29 7.54 -17.15
CA GLN A 269 10.92 7.32 -17.64
C GLN A 269 9.89 7.91 -16.66
N PHE A 270 10.08 7.70 -15.35
CA PHE A 270 9.23 8.26 -14.32
C PHE A 270 9.18 9.80 -14.36
N LEU A 271 10.33 10.47 -14.51
CA LEU A 271 10.42 11.93 -14.61
C LEU A 271 9.73 12.47 -15.87
N ILE A 272 9.85 11.77 -17.00
CA ILE A 272 9.13 12.09 -18.23
C ILE A 272 7.61 11.99 -18.01
N GLU A 273 7.14 10.89 -17.43
CA GLU A 273 5.72 10.67 -17.15
C GLU A 273 5.10 11.70 -16.19
N LEU A 274 5.88 12.15 -15.21
CA LEU A 274 5.50 13.25 -14.31
C LEU A 274 5.48 14.59 -15.03
N SER A 275 6.47 14.88 -15.87
CA SER A 275 6.55 16.13 -16.63
C SER A 275 5.34 16.30 -17.54
N VAL A 276 4.86 15.21 -18.15
CA VAL A 276 3.64 15.21 -18.97
C VAL A 276 2.37 15.33 -18.12
N GLY A 277 2.29 14.62 -16.99
CA GLY A 277 1.04 14.54 -16.23
C GLY A 277 0.83 15.60 -15.15
N LEU A 278 1.91 16.20 -14.63
CA LEU A 278 1.89 17.22 -13.58
C LEU A 278 2.86 18.38 -13.92
N PRO A 279 2.76 19.00 -15.11
CA PRO A 279 3.75 19.96 -15.61
C PRO A 279 3.95 21.14 -14.65
N SER A 280 2.89 21.63 -14.01
CA SER A 280 2.98 22.75 -13.06
C SER A 280 3.73 22.41 -11.78
N LEU A 281 3.56 21.20 -11.24
CA LEU A 281 4.27 20.74 -10.04
C LEU A 281 5.74 20.41 -10.34
N MET A 282 5.99 19.84 -11.53
CA MET A 282 7.35 19.59 -12.03
C MET A 282 8.09 20.91 -12.25
N GLN A 283 7.46 21.89 -12.91
CA GLN A 283 8.06 23.22 -13.13
C GLN A 283 8.41 23.90 -11.80
N ALA A 284 7.54 23.82 -10.80
CA ALA A 284 7.81 24.41 -9.48
C ALA A 284 8.96 23.74 -8.72
N SER A 285 9.35 22.52 -9.12
CA SER A 285 10.33 21.69 -8.42
C SER A 285 11.58 21.40 -9.26
N ILE A 286 11.69 21.97 -10.47
CA ILE A 286 12.75 21.65 -11.43
C ILE A 286 14.16 21.96 -10.90
N SER A 287 14.29 22.94 -10.01
CA SER A 287 15.56 23.31 -9.38
C SER A 287 16.17 22.18 -8.56
N LEU A 288 15.35 21.24 -8.05
CA LEU A 288 15.82 20.06 -7.33
C LEU A 288 16.53 19.06 -8.24
N LEU A 289 16.25 19.09 -9.55
CA LEU A 289 16.82 18.16 -10.52
C LEU A 289 18.09 18.72 -11.19
N LEU A 290 18.45 19.99 -10.95
CA LEU A 290 19.67 20.59 -11.50
C LEU A 290 20.93 19.79 -11.17
N PRO A 291 21.14 19.28 -9.94
CA PRO A 291 22.32 18.47 -9.64
C PRO A 291 22.45 17.24 -10.55
N LEU A 292 21.33 16.65 -10.98
CA LEU A 292 21.32 15.48 -11.88
C LEU A 292 21.70 15.82 -13.32
N LEU A 293 21.57 17.09 -13.72
CA LEU A 293 21.97 17.57 -15.06
C LEU A 293 23.44 17.93 -15.13
N ASP A 294 24.05 18.28 -13.99
CA ASP A 294 25.47 18.65 -13.89
C ASP A 294 26.39 17.40 -13.79
N PHE A 295 25.82 16.19 -13.70
CA PHE A 295 26.55 14.93 -13.82
C PHE A 295 26.81 14.60 -15.30
N GLU A 296 27.92 15.11 -15.83
CA GLU A 296 28.57 14.61 -17.07
C GLU A 296 29.69 13.61 -16.77
#